data_AF-A0AA36HSZ7-F1
#
_entry.id   AF-A0AA36HSZ7-F1
#
_cell.length_a   1.000
_cell.length_b   1.000
_cell.length_c   1.000
_cell.angle_alpha   90.00
_cell.angle_beta   90.00
_cell.angle_gamma   90.00
#
_symmetry.space_group_name_H-M   'P 1'
#
loop_
_entity.id
_entity.type
_entity.pdbx_description
1 polymer ?
#
loop_
_entity_poly.entity_id
_entity_poly.type
_entity_poly.pdbx_seq_one_letter_code
_entity_poly.pdbx_strand_id
1 'polypeptide(L)'
;MEDGDLYVNKVAIEEALFGVLEEECRLEASAGKPATKQGVYLLLRSLLLRFSEAWFQESVKKLQQKRDARSGRLDPDGYFHLPGRAELALEVQRKVLPQFGFQGSKEGSSDMIRHCSAFLGDKDVAQMFDAINKKLGMSSAARQRFRKLAGSFEDAHTRQPYETPCSLK
;
A
#
# COMPACT_ATOMS: atom_id res chain seq x y z
N MET A 1 -25.94 -12.55 -30.25
CA MET A 1 -25.42 -11.26 -30.72
C MET A 1 -24.96 -10.54 -29.48
N GLU A 2 -23.66 -10.57 -29.18
CA GLU A 2 -23.08 -9.77 -28.11
C GLU A 2 -22.86 -8.36 -28.66
N ASP A 3 -23.37 -7.38 -27.92
CA ASP A 3 -23.46 -5.98 -28.32
C ASP A 3 -22.05 -5.36 -28.31
N GLY A 4 -21.47 -5.14 -29.50
CA GLY A 4 -20.09 -4.68 -29.67
C GLY A 4 -19.82 -3.31 -29.03
N ASP A 5 -20.86 -2.49 -28.88
CA ASP A 5 -20.76 -1.14 -28.33
C ASP A 5 -20.53 -1.12 -26.81
N LEU A 6 -20.95 -2.16 -26.10
CA LEU A 6 -20.70 -2.29 -24.66
C LEU A 6 -19.22 -2.61 -24.36
N TYR A 7 -18.56 -3.35 -25.26
CA TYR A 7 -17.16 -3.74 -25.11
C TYR A 7 -16.20 -2.57 -25.34
N VAL A 8 -16.45 -1.74 -26.35
CA VAL A 8 -15.63 -0.57 -26.67
C VAL A 8 -15.67 0.47 -25.55
N ASN A 9 -16.85 0.71 -24.96
CA ASN A 9 -16.98 1.61 -23.80
C ASN A 9 -16.25 1.08 -22.57
N LYS A 10 -16.29 -0.23 -22.32
CA LYS A 10 -15.57 -0.82 -21.18
C LYS A 10 -14.06 -0.64 -21.32
N VAL A 11 -13.51 -0.90 -22.50
CA VAL A 11 -12.06 -0.74 -22.78
C VAL A 11 -11.65 0.73 -22.71
N ALA A 12 -12.45 1.65 -23.27
CA ALA A 12 -12.16 3.09 -23.20
C ALA A 12 -12.25 3.63 -21.77
N ILE A 13 -13.18 3.13 -20.95
CA ILE A 13 -13.28 3.49 -19.52
C ILE A 13 -12.09 2.92 -18.73
N GLU A 14 -11.69 1.67 -19.00
CA GLU A 14 -10.51 1.06 -18.38
C GLU A 14 -9.22 1.80 -18.79
N GLU A 15 -9.04 2.15 -20.06
CA GLU A 15 -7.88 2.94 -20.53
C GLU A 15 -7.89 4.37 -19.98
N ALA A 16 -9.03 5.06 -19.94
CA ALA A 16 -9.11 6.40 -19.35
C ALA A 16 -8.85 6.38 -17.83
N LEU A 17 -9.36 5.37 -17.12
CA LEU A 17 -9.11 5.20 -15.69
C LEU A 17 -7.69 4.73 -15.38
N PHE A 18 -7.04 3.92 -16.23
CA PHE A 18 -5.67 3.46 -15.99
C PHE A 18 -4.60 4.43 -16.53
N GLY A 19 -4.82 5.05 -17.69
CA GLY A 19 -3.89 5.98 -18.33
C GLY A 19 -3.73 7.29 -17.55
N VAL A 20 -4.80 7.83 -16.98
CA VAL A 20 -4.74 9.03 -16.12
C VAL A 20 -3.93 8.74 -14.84
N LEU A 21 -3.95 7.50 -14.34
CA LEU A 21 -3.23 7.13 -13.11
C LEU A 21 -1.73 6.98 -13.31
N GLU A 22 -1.28 6.56 -14.49
CA GLU A 22 0.14 6.49 -14.80
C GLU A 22 0.76 7.89 -15.00
N GLU A 23 0.00 8.84 -15.56
CA GLU A 23 0.46 10.24 -15.68
C GLU A 23 0.45 10.98 -14.34
N GLU A 24 -0.58 10.82 -13.50
CA GLU A 24 -0.62 11.42 -12.16
C GLU A 24 0.53 10.91 -11.27
N CYS A 25 0.93 9.63 -11.41
CA CYS A 25 2.11 9.09 -10.72
C CYS A 25 3.42 9.73 -11.20
N ARG A 26 3.52 10.13 -12.47
CA ARG A 26 4.73 10.77 -13.03
C ARG A 26 4.85 12.24 -12.63
N LEU A 27 3.73 12.96 -12.50
CA LEU A 27 3.72 14.40 -12.24
C LEU A 27 4.06 14.76 -10.78
N GLU A 28 3.78 13.88 -9.82
CA GLU A 28 4.03 14.10 -8.39
C GLU A 28 5.24 13.32 -7.83
N ALA A 29 6.00 12.63 -8.68
CA ALA A 29 7.27 11.98 -8.33
C ALA A 29 8.37 13.04 -8.09
N SER A 30 8.18 13.90 -7.09
CA SER A 30 9.21 14.77 -6.58
C SER A 30 10.30 13.91 -5.92
N ALA A 31 11.55 14.37 -5.95
CA ALA A 31 12.71 13.64 -5.42
C ALA A 31 12.70 13.41 -3.88
N GLY A 32 11.57 13.64 -3.19
CA GLY A 32 11.43 13.59 -1.75
C GLY A 32 10.21 12.81 -1.28
N LYS A 33 10.18 12.54 0.03
CA LYS A 33 9.05 11.85 0.69
C LYS A 33 7.78 12.71 0.63
N PRO A 34 6.59 12.11 0.45
CA PRO A 34 5.35 12.87 0.29
C PRO A 34 4.99 13.63 1.57
N ALA A 35 4.98 14.96 1.52
CA ALA A 35 4.66 15.80 2.69
C ALA A 35 3.15 16.00 2.93
N THR A 36 2.30 15.64 1.96
CA THR A 36 0.86 15.89 2.00
C THR A 36 0.06 14.59 2.12
N LYS A 37 -1.18 14.69 2.62
CA LYS A 37 -2.14 13.56 2.61
C LYS A 37 -2.28 12.99 1.21
N GLN A 38 -2.37 13.84 0.18
CA GLN A 38 -2.57 13.41 -1.21
C GLN A 38 -1.36 12.60 -1.71
N GLY A 39 -0.13 13.04 -1.43
CA GLY A 39 1.07 12.31 -1.80
C GLY A 39 1.17 10.95 -1.11
N VAL A 40 0.82 10.88 0.18
CA VAL A 40 0.74 9.59 0.91
C VAL A 40 -0.34 8.70 0.33
N TYR A 41 -1.50 9.26 -0.04
CA TYR A 41 -2.57 8.50 -0.66
C TYR A 41 -2.14 7.92 -2.01
N LEU A 42 -1.45 8.68 -2.85
CA LEU A 42 -0.88 8.20 -4.13
C LEU A 42 0.12 7.06 -3.90
N LEU A 43 1.04 7.20 -2.94
CA LEU A 43 1.97 6.13 -2.56
C LEU A 43 1.24 4.84 -2.16
N LEU A 44 0.27 4.95 -1.25
CA LEU A 44 -0.49 3.80 -0.77
C LEU A 44 -1.34 3.17 -1.89
N ARG A 45 -1.92 3.99 -2.78
CA ARG A 45 -2.65 3.52 -3.97
C ARG A 45 -1.74 2.76 -4.93
N SER A 46 -0.54 3.28 -5.21
CA SER A 46 0.45 2.61 -6.06
C SER A 46 0.88 1.26 -5.49
N LEU A 47 1.12 1.19 -4.17
CA LEU A 47 1.38 -0.10 -3.50
C LEU A 47 0.18 -1.05 -3.59
N LEU A 48 -1.03 -0.55 -3.34
CA LEU A 48 -2.26 -1.37 -3.40
C LEU A 48 -2.48 -1.96 -4.79
N LEU A 49 -2.26 -1.17 -5.85
CA LEU A 49 -2.39 -1.61 -7.23
C LEU A 49 -1.43 -2.77 -7.51
N ARG A 50 -0.14 -2.59 -7.21
CA ARG A 50 0.89 -3.60 -7.47
C ARG A 50 0.72 -4.86 -6.63
N PHE A 51 0.34 -4.71 -5.36
CA PHE A 51 -0.01 -5.88 -4.53
C PHE A 51 -1.29 -6.58 -4.99
N SER A 52 -2.17 -5.91 -5.74
CA SER A 52 -3.38 -6.52 -6.27
C SER A 52 -3.15 -7.36 -7.53
N GLU A 53 -1.94 -7.35 -8.10
CA GLU A 53 -1.60 -8.13 -9.28
C GLU A 53 -1.76 -9.63 -9.06
N ALA A 54 -2.21 -10.34 -10.10
CA ALA A 54 -2.58 -11.75 -10.01
C ALA A 54 -1.43 -12.64 -9.53
N TRP A 55 -0.22 -12.46 -10.08
CA TRP A 55 0.96 -13.24 -9.69
C TRP A 55 1.34 -13.04 -8.22
N PHE A 56 1.15 -11.81 -7.69
CA PHE A 56 1.44 -11.48 -6.31
C PHE A 56 0.41 -12.14 -5.39
N GLN A 57 -0.87 -12.01 -5.71
CA GLN A 57 -1.95 -12.63 -4.93
C GLN A 57 -1.87 -14.17 -4.93
N GLU A 58 -1.48 -14.78 -6.06
CA GLU A 58 -1.23 -16.22 -6.13
C GLU A 58 -0.05 -16.62 -5.22
N SER A 59 1.02 -15.82 -5.21
CA SER A 59 2.19 -16.04 -4.35
C SER A 59 1.83 -15.92 -2.85
N VAL A 60 1.03 -14.93 -2.46
CA VAL A 60 0.52 -14.80 -1.09
C VAL A 60 -0.32 -16.03 -0.70
N LYS A 61 -1.20 -16.49 -1.58
CA LYS A 61 -2.02 -17.69 -1.34
C LYS A 61 -1.17 -18.93 -1.16
N LYS A 62 -0.12 -19.11 -1.98
CA LYS A 62 0.85 -20.23 -1.83
C LYS A 62 1.56 -20.18 -0.48
N LEU A 63 1.95 -18.99 -0.01
CA LEU A 63 2.56 -18.82 1.32
C LEU A 63 1.58 -19.23 2.44
N GLN A 64 0.32 -18.79 2.37
CA GLN A 64 -0.72 -19.15 3.34
C GLN A 64 -0.97 -20.67 3.35
N GLN A 65 -1.16 -21.27 2.18
CA GLN A 65 -1.36 -22.72 2.05
C GLN A 65 -0.18 -23.52 2.62
N LYS A 66 1.06 -23.08 2.35
CA LYS A 66 2.26 -23.72 2.92
C LYS A 66 2.30 -23.61 4.44
N ARG A 67 1.87 -22.47 5.00
CA ARG A 67 1.76 -22.27 6.45
C ARG A 67 0.71 -23.22 7.04
N ASP A 68 -0.49 -23.24 6.47
CA ASP A 68 -1.61 -24.04 6.96
C ASP A 68 -1.33 -25.54 6.85
N ALA A 69 -0.70 -25.99 5.77
CA ALA A 69 -0.28 -27.38 5.60
C ALA A 69 0.74 -27.81 6.67
N ARG A 70 1.61 -26.90 7.13
CA ARG A 70 2.59 -27.18 8.17
C ARG A 70 1.97 -27.23 9.57
N SER A 71 0.97 -26.40 9.84
CA SER A 71 0.28 -26.34 11.14
C SER A 71 -0.93 -27.26 11.26
N GLY A 72 -1.46 -27.78 10.14
CA GLY A 72 -2.71 -28.54 10.10
C GLY A 72 -3.97 -27.72 10.40
N ARG A 73 -3.84 -26.39 10.49
CA ARG A 73 -4.93 -25.44 10.78
C ARG A 73 -4.59 -24.05 10.26
N LEU A 74 -5.64 -23.23 10.07
CA LEU A 74 -5.51 -21.81 9.77
C LEU A 74 -4.64 -21.09 10.81
N ASP A 75 -3.86 -20.11 10.36
CA ASP A 75 -2.98 -19.35 11.23
C ASP A 75 -3.79 -18.58 12.31
N PRO A 76 -3.57 -18.86 13.61
CA PRO A 76 -4.34 -18.24 14.70
C PRO A 76 -4.09 -16.73 14.82
N ASP A 77 -2.93 -16.27 14.35
CA ASP A 77 -2.60 -14.84 14.28
C ASP A 77 -3.09 -14.23 12.96
N GLY A 78 -3.92 -14.94 12.19
CA GLY A 78 -4.50 -14.46 10.96
C GLY A 78 -3.45 -13.99 9.97
N TYR A 79 -2.36 -14.76 9.90
CA TYR A 79 -1.19 -14.56 9.04
C TYR A 79 -0.40 -13.29 9.36
N PHE A 80 -0.49 -12.74 10.58
CA PHE A 80 0.28 -11.55 10.97
C PHE A 80 1.80 -11.76 10.82
N HIS A 81 2.31 -12.98 11.01
CA HIS A 81 3.72 -13.33 10.82
C HIS A 81 3.93 -14.36 9.69
N LEU A 82 3.32 -14.15 8.52
CA LEU A 82 3.44 -15.05 7.38
C LEU A 82 4.89 -15.11 6.85
N PRO A 83 5.60 -16.27 6.93
CA PRO A 83 6.97 -16.38 6.46
C PRO A 83 7.07 -16.12 4.95
N GLY A 84 8.14 -15.44 4.50
CA GLY A 84 8.38 -15.12 3.08
C GLY A 84 7.58 -13.93 2.54
N ARG A 85 6.59 -13.42 3.30
CA ARG A 85 5.78 -12.28 2.87
C ARG A 85 6.58 -10.99 2.75
N ALA A 86 7.54 -10.76 3.66
CA ALA A 86 8.35 -9.54 3.65
C ALA A 86 9.22 -9.50 2.39
N GLU A 87 9.81 -10.63 2.00
CA GLU A 87 10.61 -10.79 0.79
C GLU A 87 9.75 -10.57 -0.46
N LEU A 88 8.57 -11.21 -0.52
CA LEU A 88 7.62 -11.03 -1.62
C LEU A 88 7.15 -9.57 -1.75
N ALA A 89 6.81 -8.91 -0.65
CA ALA A 89 6.43 -7.51 -0.65
C ALA A 89 7.58 -6.61 -1.12
N LEU A 90 8.82 -6.95 -0.77
CA LEU A 90 10.00 -6.17 -1.13
C LEU A 90 10.28 -6.19 -2.64
N GLU A 91 9.92 -7.26 -3.36
CA GLU A 91 10.03 -7.30 -4.83
C GLU A 91 9.22 -6.19 -5.52
N VAL A 92 8.02 -5.92 -4.99
CA VAL A 92 7.16 -4.81 -5.44
C VAL A 92 7.69 -3.48 -4.93
N GLN A 93 7.98 -3.39 -3.63
CA GLN A 93 8.42 -2.14 -2.98
C GLN A 93 9.72 -1.60 -3.58
N ARG A 94 10.64 -2.47 -4.03
CA ARG A 94 11.86 -2.06 -4.75
C ARG A 94 11.61 -1.18 -5.97
N LYS A 95 10.46 -1.35 -6.62
CA LYS A 95 10.09 -0.60 -7.82
C LYS A 95 9.27 0.64 -7.47
N VAL A 96 8.41 0.55 -6.45
CA VAL A 96 7.47 1.61 -6.07
C VAL A 96 8.11 2.65 -5.15
N LEU A 97 8.76 2.22 -4.07
CA LEU A 97 9.27 3.11 -3.02
C LEU A 97 10.22 4.21 -3.52
N PRO A 98 11.17 3.93 -4.44
CA PRO A 98 12.07 4.97 -4.96
C PRO A 98 11.35 6.13 -5.66
N GLN A 99 10.15 5.90 -6.23
CA GLN A 99 9.36 6.93 -6.90
C GLN A 99 8.77 7.96 -5.92
N PHE A 100 8.78 7.65 -4.63
CA PHE A 100 8.26 8.48 -3.54
C PHE A 100 9.35 8.87 -2.54
N GLY A 101 10.62 8.81 -2.95
CA GLY A 101 11.75 9.21 -2.10
C GLY A 101 12.10 8.23 -0.97
N PHE A 102 11.63 6.97 -1.03
CA PHE A 102 11.99 5.92 -0.09
C PHE A 102 12.95 4.90 -0.70
N GLN A 103 13.82 4.30 0.11
CA GLN A 103 14.70 3.24 -0.37
C GLN A 103 13.90 1.98 -0.71
N GLY A 104 14.25 1.28 -1.80
CA GLY A 104 13.74 -0.04 -2.16
C GLY A 104 14.29 -1.18 -1.28
N SER A 105 14.38 -0.97 0.03
CA SER A 105 14.97 -1.91 1.00
C SER A 105 14.04 -2.17 2.18
N LYS A 106 14.41 -3.07 3.10
CA LYS A 106 13.63 -3.33 4.31
C LYS A 106 13.58 -2.08 5.21
N GLU A 107 14.68 -1.34 5.25
CA GLU A 107 14.82 -0.08 5.97
C GLU A 107 13.90 0.98 5.36
N GLY A 108 13.90 1.11 4.04
CA GLY A 108 13.01 2.05 3.34
C GLY A 108 11.52 1.69 3.48
N SER A 109 11.17 0.41 3.54
CA SER A 109 9.80 -0.01 3.87
C SER A 109 9.41 0.36 5.30
N SER A 110 10.33 0.23 6.26
CA SER A 110 10.09 0.62 7.66
C SER A 110 9.95 2.13 7.81
N ASP A 111 10.79 2.88 7.10
CA ASP A 111 10.74 4.34 7.00
C ASP A 111 9.43 4.81 6.35
N MET A 112 8.99 4.16 5.26
CA MET A 112 7.69 4.42 4.64
C MET A 112 6.52 4.18 5.61
N ILE A 113 6.53 3.07 6.36
CA ILE A 113 5.49 2.77 7.34
C ILE A 113 5.43 3.85 8.43
N ARG A 114 6.60 4.24 8.96
CA ARG A 114 6.69 5.33 9.95
C ARG A 114 6.18 6.65 9.38
N HIS A 115 6.57 6.99 8.16
CA HIS A 115 6.12 8.21 7.49
C HIS A 115 4.59 8.22 7.28
N CYS A 116 4.03 7.12 6.81
CA CYS A 116 2.58 7.00 6.63
C CYS A 116 1.82 6.97 7.97
N SER A 117 2.46 6.59 9.08
CA SER A 117 1.80 6.51 10.39
C SER A 117 1.27 7.86 10.88
N ALA A 118 1.97 8.95 10.57
CA ALA A 118 1.54 10.32 10.90
C ALA A 118 0.20 10.72 10.23
N PHE A 119 -0.24 9.96 9.23
CA PHE A 119 -1.49 10.22 8.51
C PHE A 119 -2.59 9.21 8.87
N LEU A 120 -2.37 8.27 9.80
CA LEU A 120 -3.35 7.24 10.16
C LEU A 120 -4.56 7.78 10.93
N GLY A 121 -4.52 9.02 11.42
CA GLY A 121 -5.69 9.73 11.94
C GLY A 121 -6.74 10.01 10.86
N ASP A 122 -6.33 10.05 9.60
CA ASP A 122 -7.22 10.21 8.46
C ASP A 122 -7.88 8.88 8.06
N LYS A 123 -9.20 8.89 7.88
CA LYS A 123 -9.98 7.68 7.60
C LYS A 123 -9.61 7.05 6.26
N ASP A 124 -9.35 7.85 5.22
CA ASP A 124 -9.09 7.34 3.88
C ASP A 124 -7.71 6.67 3.84
N VAL A 125 -6.72 7.31 4.46
CA VAL A 125 -5.37 6.76 4.60
C VAL A 125 -5.41 5.46 5.41
N ALA A 126 -6.12 5.44 6.54
CA ALA A 126 -6.27 4.25 7.37
C ALA A 126 -6.93 3.09 6.59
N GLN A 127 -7.97 3.37 5.81
CA GLN A 127 -8.64 2.37 4.97
C GLN A 127 -7.71 1.82 3.87
N MET A 128 -6.94 2.69 3.22
CA MET A 128 -5.96 2.28 2.21
C MET A 128 -4.88 1.38 2.82
N PHE A 129 -4.41 1.73 4.02
CA PHE A 129 -3.47 0.92 4.78
C PHE A 129 -4.02 -0.48 5.08
N ASP A 130 -5.30 -0.60 5.47
CA ASP A 130 -5.96 -1.89 5.67
C ASP A 130 -6.15 -2.66 4.36
N ALA A 131 -6.42 -1.98 3.25
CA ALA A 131 -6.56 -2.60 1.94
C ALA A 131 -5.23 -3.22 1.49
N ILE A 132 -4.12 -2.50 1.66
CA ILE A 132 -2.77 -3.02 1.40
C ILE A 132 -2.50 -4.26 2.25
N ASN A 133 -2.71 -4.17 3.57
CA ASN A 133 -2.44 -5.29 4.46
C ASN A 133 -3.34 -6.51 4.17
N LYS A 134 -4.56 -6.29 3.68
CA LYS A 134 -5.43 -7.36 3.18
C LYS A 134 -4.81 -8.04 1.95
N LYS A 135 -4.26 -7.27 1.00
CA LYS A 135 -3.55 -7.81 -0.18
C LYS A 135 -2.25 -8.51 0.18
N LEU A 136 -1.64 -8.14 1.30
CA LEU A 136 -0.54 -8.86 1.94
C LEU A 136 -1.00 -10.13 2.70
N GLY A 137 -2.27 -10.51 2.59
CA GLY A 137 -2.82 -11.75 3.15
C GLY A 137 -3.17 -11.70 4.64
N MET A 138 -3.22 -10.51 5.25
CA MET A 138 -3.63 -10.38 6.65
C MET A 138 -5.14 -10.49 6.83
N SER A 139 -5.55 -11.18 7.90
CA SER A 139 -6.94 -11.17 8.38
C SER A 139 -7.37 -9.79 8.91
N SER A 140 -8.67 -9.61 9.17
CA SER A 140 -9.16 -8.37 9.77
C SER A 140 -8.54 -8.05 11.14
N ALA A 141 -8.44 -9.05 12.02
CA ALA A 141 -7.85 -8.87 13.35
C ALA A 141 -6.34 -8.53 13.25
N ALA A 142 -5.62 -9.17 12.32
CA ALA A 142 -4.21 -8.89 12.07
C ALA A 142 -3.99 -7.44 11.58
N ARG A 143 -4.83 -6.97 10.65
CA ARG A 143 -4.79 -5.57 10.16
C ARG A 143 -5.01 -4.56 11.27
N GLN A 144 -5.99 -4.78 12.14
CA GLN A 144 -6.24 -3.92 13.29
C GLN A 144 -5.04 -3.85 14.24
N ARG A 145 -4.39 -5.00 14.52
CA ARG A 145 -3.16 -5.01 15.33
C ARG A 145 -2.02 -4.25 14.64
N PHE A 146 -1.88 -4.42 13.33
CA PHE A 146 -0.85 -3.72 12.55
C PHE A 146 -1.06 -2.21 12.56
N ARG A 147 -2.31 -1.75 12.42
CA ARG A 147 -2.63 -0.32 12.50
C ARG A 147 -2.31 0.25 13.88
N LYS A 148 -2.63 -0.45 14.97
CA LYS A 148 -2.27 -0.01 16.33
C LYS A 148 -0.76 0.09 16.51
N LEU A 149 -0.01 -0.90 16.01
CA LEU A 149 1.45 -0.88 16.03
C LEU A 149 2.00 0.31 15.23
N ALA A 150 1.46 0.54 14.03
CA ALA A 150 1.87 1.67 13.20
C ALA A 150 1.56 3.02 13.86
N GLY A 151 0.38 3.18 14.47
CA GLY A 151 0.01 4.40 15.19
C GLY A 151 0.89 4.69 16.40
N SER A 152 1.43 3.66 17.06
CA SER A 152 2.38 3.86 18.18
C SER A 152 3.71 4.50 17.78
N PHE A 153 4.02 4.58 16.48
CA PHE A 153 5.19 5.32 15.99
C PHE A 153 4.98 6.84 16.01
N GLU A 154 3.73 7.33 16.03
CA GLU A 154 3.40 8.75 16.11
C GLU A 154 3.73 9.31 17.51
N ASP A 155 3.42 8.56 18.56
CA ASP A 155 3.60 8.98 19.96
C ASP A 155 5.07 9.26 20.35
N ALA A 156 6.03 8.79 19.53
CA ALA A 156 7.46 9.02 19.74
C ALA A 156 8.02 10.23 18.95
N HIS A 157 7.26 10.85 18.07
CA HIS A 157 7.65 12.02 17.28
C HIS A 157 6.63 13.13 17.47
N THR A 158 6.73 13.78 18.63
CA THR A 158 6.03 15.02 18.98
C THR A 158 6.11 16.03 17.83
N ARG A 159 4.95 16.29 17.20
CA ARG A 159 4.53 17.53 16.52
C ARG A 159 5.65 18.31 15.79
N GLN A 160 5.84 18.05 14.50
CA GLN A 160 5.98 19.18 13.58
C GLN A 160 4.65 19.39 12.87
N PRO A 161 3.94 20.51 13.11
CA PRO A 161 2.78 20.84 12.31
C PRO A 161 3.24 20.94 10.87
N TYR A 162 2.51 20.28 9.96
CA TYR A 162 2.64 20.50 8.53
C TYR A 162 2.42 22.00 8.30
N GLU A 163 3.50 22.74 8.07
CA GLU A 163 3.40 24.14 7.71
C GLU A 163 2.69 24.22 6.35
N THR A 164 1.50 24.81 6.38
CA THR A 164 0.73 25.17 5.20
C THR A 164 1.65 25.92 4.23
N PRO A 165 1.76 25.50 2.95
CA PRO A 165 2.59 26.21 2.00
C PRO A 165 2.08 27.64 1.84
N CYS A 166 2.95 28.58 2.20
CA CYS A 166 2.96 30.00 1.90
C CYS A 166 1.82 30.48 0.98
N SER A 167 0.85 31.21 1.54
CA SER A 167 -0.06 32.03 0.75
C SER A 167 0.78 33.08 0.01
N LEU A 168 0.95 32.87 -1.29
CA LEU A 168 1.57 33.83 -2.19
C LEU A 168 0.56 34.94 -2.51
N LYS A 169 0.90 36.13 -2.00
CA LYS A 169 0.41 37.48 -2.31
C LYS A 169 -0.86 37.96 -1.62
#